data_AF-A0A430S710-F1
#
_entry.id   AF-A0A430S710-F1
#
_cell.length_a   1.000
_cell.length_b   1.000
_cell.length_c   1.000
_cell.angle_alpha   90.00
_cell.angle_beta   90.00
_cell.angle_gamma   90.00
#
_symmetry.space_group_name_H-M   'P 1'
#
loop_
_entity.id
_entity.type
_entity.pdbx_description
1 polymer ?
#
loop_
_entity_poly.entity_id
_entity_poly.type
_entity_poly.pdbx_seq_one_letter_code
_entity_poly.pdbx_strand_id
1 'polypeptide(L)'
;MEYDEMPYAEAKAKAVKVWEDGYGDAVILKDAHGYWALYYFYGFQAPPPTARPHWMEGPVADPATLRPPYAVKRFLEEQGDFDYLNDVD
;
A
#
# COMPACT_ATOMS: atom_id res chain seq x y z
N MET A 1 -9.48 11.59 6.59
CA MET A 1 -9.49 10.14 6.84
C MET A 1 -8.04 9.73 6.85
N GLU A 2 -7.57 9.11 7.93
CA GLU A 2 -6.18 8.69 8.09
C GLU A 2 -6.03 7.33 7.40
N TYR A 3 -5.49 7.34 6.19
CA TYR A 3 -5.38 6.10 5.38
C TYR A 3 -4.30 5.15 5.90
N ASP A 4 -3.34 5.65 6.69
CA ASP A 4 -2.27 4.90 7.35
C ASP A 4 -2.79 3.95 8.43
N GLU A 5 -3.95 4.25 9.01
CA GLU A 5 -4.61 3.38 9.98
C GLU A 5 -5.70 2.51 9.36
N MET A 6 -5.96 2.64 8.05
CA MET A 6 -7.07 1.93 7.40
C MET A 6 -6.80 0.42 7.29
N PRO A 7 -7.66 -0.43 7.87
CA PRO A 7 -7.53 -1.88 7.75
C PRO A 7 -7.64 -2.35 6.30
N TYR A 8 -6.86 -3.37 5.94
CA TYR A 8 -6.82 -3.91 4.57
C TYR A 8 -8.21 -4.29 4.03
N ALA A 9 -9.06 -4.94 4.83
CA ALA A 9 -10.41 -5.29 4.39
C ALA A 9 -11.28 -4.06 4.09
N GLU A 10 -11.14 -2.99 4.89
CA GLU A 10 -11.84 -1.72 4.65
C GLU A 10 -11.30 -1.02 3.41
N ALA A 11 -9.97 -0.95 3.26
CA ALA A 11 -9.32 -0.35 2.11
C ALA A 11 -9.74 -1.07 0.81
N LYS A 12 -9.68 -2.41 0.80
CA LYS A 12 -10.06 -3.24 -0.34
C LYS A 12 -11.53 -3.04 -0.74
N ALA A 13 -12.43 -2.84 0.24
CA ALA A 13 -13.83 -2.55 -0.03
C ALA A 13 -14.07 -1.18 -0.67
N LYS A 14 -13.16 -0.21 -0.46
CA LYS A 14 -13.22 1.15 -1.02
C LYS A 14 -12.35 1.33 -2.27
N ALA A 15 -11.63 0.29 -2.68
CA ALA A 15 -10.63 0.37 -3.72
C ALA A 15 -11.23 0.65 -5.10
N VAL A 16 -10.63 1.60 -5.82
CA VAL A 16 -10.88 1.74 -7.26
C VAL A 16 -10.06 0.74 -8.08
N LYS A 17 -8.96 0.24 -7.51
CA LYS A 17 -8.09 -0.78 -8.09
C LYS A 17 -7.28 -1.46 -6.99
N VAL A 18 -6.93 -2.71 -7.20
CA VAL A 18 -5.92 -3.42 -6.38
C VAL A 18 -4.86 -3.98 -7.32
N TRP A 19 -3.59 -3.80 -6.98
CA TRP A 19 -2.47 -4.47 -7.63
C TRP A 19 -1.91 -5.53 -6.72
N GLU A 20 -1.83 -6.75 -7.24
CA GLU A 20 -1.31 -7.92 -6.54
C GLU A 20 -0.19 -8.50 -7.44
N ASP A 21 1.05 -8.50 -6.95
CA ASP A 21 2.22 -8.96 -7.72
C ASP A 21 2.92 -10.19 -7.11
N GLY A 22 2.31 -10.77 -6.08
CA GLY A 22 2.82 -11.94 -5.36
C GLY A 22 3.90 -11.61 -4.32
N TYR A 23 4.40 -10.37 -4.27
CA TYR A 23 5.21 -9.85 -3.16
C TYR A 23 4.33 -9.10 -2.16
N GLY A 24 3.31 -8.40 -2.64
CA GLY A 24 2.33 -7.76 -1.79
C GLY A 24 1.17 -7.18 -2.59
N ASP A 25 0.41 -6.34 -1.90
CA ASP A 25 -0.80 -5.74 -2.42
C ASP A 25 -0.68 -4.21 -2.35
N ALA A 26 -1.06 -3.52 -3.42
CA ALA A 26 -1.30 -2.08 -3.41
C ALA A 26 -2.80 -1.83 -3.60
N VAL A 27 -3.44 -1.30 -2.57
CA VAL A 27 -4.85 -0.90 -2.61
C VAL A 27 -4.92 0.56 -3.03
N ILE A 28 -5.53 0.82 -4.18
CA ILE A 28 -5.63 2.16 -4.75
C ILE A 28 -6.98 2.78 -4.38
N LEU A 29 -6.93 3.90 -3.66
CA LEU A 29 -8.09 4.70 -3.26
C LEU A 29 -8.15 5.99 -4.08
N LYS A 30 -9.33 6.60 -4.14
CA LYS A 30 -9.54 7.91 -4.77
C LYS A 30 -10.40 8.80 -3.87
N ASP A 31 -9.93 10.02 -3.65
CA ASP A 31 -10.70 11.06 -2.97
C ASP A 31 -10.62 12.41 -3.72
N ALA A 32 -11.02 13.50 -3.06
CA ALA A 32 -11.02 14.84 -3.63
C ALA A 32 -9.61 15.39 -3.92
N HIS A 33 -8.57 14.84 -3.30
CA HIS A 33 -7.17 15.27 -3.44
C HIS A 33 -6.40 14.47 -4.49
N GLY A 34 -6.86 13.26 -4.84
CA GLY A 34 -6.25 12.45 -5.89
C GLY A 34 -6.36 10.96 -5.61
N TYR A 35 -5.40 10.22 -6.14
CA TYR A 35 -5.24 8.79 -5.90
C TYR A 35 -4.19 8.53 -4.84
N TRP A 36 -4.47 7.56 -3.99
CA TRP A 36 -3.58 7.08 -2.93
C TRP A 36 -3.34 5.60 -3.11
N ALA A 37 -2.10 5.15 -2.99
CA ALA A 37 -1.76 3.73 -2.88
C ALA A 37 -1.42 3.38 -1.44
N LEU A 38 -2.07 2.35 -0.91
CA LEU A 38 -1.79 1.73 0.38
C LEU A 38 -1.12 0.39 0.13
N TYR A 39 0.15 0.26 0.53
CA TYR A 39 0.96 -0.92 0.26
C TYR A 39 1.02 -1.86 1.46
N TYR A 40 0.77 -3.14 1.23
CA TYR A 40 0.77 -4.22 2.21
C TYR A 40 1.77 -5.29 1.78
N PHE A 41 2.95 -5.34 2.41
CA PHE A 41 4.05 -6.24 2.03
C PHE A 41 4.05 -7.54 2.84
N TYR A 42 3.19 -8.50 2.46
CA TYR A 42 3.06 -9.79 3.15
C TYR A 42 3.74 -10.97 2.44
N GLY A 43 4.54 -10.70 1.41
CA GLY A 43 5.26 -11.74 0.65
C GLY A 43 4.28 -12.74 0.03
N PHE A 44 4.52 -14.03 0.28
CA PHE A 44 3.68 -15.13 -0.23
C PHE A 44 2.34 -15.29 0.52
N GLN A 45 2.01 -14.40 1.45
CA GLN A 45 0.76 -14.43 2.21
C GLN A 45 -0.12 -13.23 1.84
N ALA A 46 -1.43 -13.44 1.86
CA ALA A 46 -2.38 -12.33 1.74
C ALA A 46 -2.36 -11.49 3.03
N PRO A 47 -2.53 -10.15 2.94
CA PRO A 47 -2.65 -9.31 4.12
C PRO A 47 -3.84 -9.74 5.01
N PRO A 48 -3.67 -9.88 6.33
CA PRO A 48 -4.79 -10.06 7.25
C PRO A 48 -5.85 -8.95 7.08
N PRO A 49 -7.16 -9.23 7.27
CA PRO A 49 -8.21 -8.23 7.14
C PRO A 49 -7.99 -6.95 7.98
N THR A 50 -7.35 -7.11 9.13
CA THR A 50 -7.04 -6.05 10.10
C THR A 50 -5.68 -5.38 9.88
N ALA A 51 -4.90 -5.82 8.89
CA ALA A 51 -3.59 -5.28 8.61
C ALA A 51 -3.67 -3.79 8.26
N ARG A 52 -2.70 -3.02 8.74
CA ARG A 52 -2.49 -1.62 8.34
C ARG A 52 -1.49 -1.57 7.18
N PRO A 53 -1.52 -0.53 6.33
CA PRO A 53 -0.51 -0.38 5.29
C PRO A 53 0.88 -0.23 5.91
N HIS A 54 1.87 -0.81 5.25
CA HIS A 54 3.28 -0.60 5.60
C HIS A 54 3.83 0.69 4.97
N TRP A 55 3.22 1.13 3.88
CA TRP A 55 3.62 2.33 3.18
C TRP A 55 2.43 2.97 2.47
N MET A 56 2.50 4.29 2.29
CA MET A 56 1.53 5.05 1.50
C MET A 56 2.23 5.91 0.46
N GLU A 57 1.66 5.98 -0.74
CA GLU A 57 2.11 6.87 -1.80
C GLU A 57 0.92 7.69 -2.31
N GLY A 58 1.11 9.00 -2.41
CA GLY A 58 0.08 9.93 -2.85
C GLY A 58 0.04 11.22 -2.02
N PRO A 59 -0.93 12.11 -2.33
CA PRO A 59 -1.88 11.96 -3.42
C PRO A 59 -1.20 12.18 -4.79
N VAL A 60 -1.60 11.41 -5.80
CA VAL A 60 -1.19 11.62 -7.21
C VAL A 60 -2.40 11.90 -8.10
N ALA A 61 -2.19 12.63 -9.20
CA ALA A 61 -3.28 12.96 -10.12
C ALA A 61 -3.68 11.78 -11.03
N ASP A 62 -2.73 10.92 -11.39
CA ASP A 62 -2.93 9.77 -12.28
C ASP A 62 -2.43 8.49 -11.58
N PRO A 63 -3.27 7.48 -11.36
CA PRO A 63 -2.87 6.25 -10.69
C PRO A 63 -1.89 5.42 -11.54
N ALA A 64 -1.71 5.72 -12.83
CA ALA A 64 -0.71 5.07 -13.68
C ALA A 64 0.74 5.42 -13.29
N THR A 65 0.96 6.48 -12.50
CA THR A 65 2.30 6.84 -12.00
C THR A 65 2.69 6.05 -10.75
N LEU A 66 1.74 5.35 -10.12
CA LEU A 66 1.98 4.53 -8.95
C LEU A 66 2.76 3.27 -9.36
N ARG A 67 3.59 2.78 -8.45
CA ARG A 67 4.45 1.61 -8.68
C ARG A 67 3.79 0.34 -8.14
N PRO A 68 4.07 -0.85 -8.73
CA PRO A 68 3.63 -2.11 -8.13
C PRO A 68 4.36 -2.37 -6.80
N PRO A 69 3.78 -3.20 -5.91
CA PRO A 69 4.32 -3.46 -4.56
C PRO A 69 5.80 -3.80 -4.51
N TYR A 70 6.28 -4.74 -5.34
CA TYR A 70 7.68 -5.14 -5.37
C TYR A 70 8.60 -3.97 -5.75
N ALA A 71 8.20 -3.14 -6.72
CA ALA A 71 8.98 -1.98 -7.14
C ALA A 71 9.03 -0.89 -6.06
N VAL A 72 7.93 -0.69 -5.31
CA VAL A 72 7.93 0.22 -4.15
C VAL A 72 8.83 -0.29 -3.06
N LYS A 73 8.75 -1.59 -2.73
CA LYS A 73 9.65 -2.18 -1.76
C LYS A 73 11.09 -1.89 -2.16
N ARG A 74 11.52 -2.32 -3.35
CA ARG A 74 12.89 -2.10 -3.87
C ARG A 74 13.33 -0.64 -3.78
N PHE A 75 12.45 0.29 -4.11
CA PHE A 75 12.73 1.71 -3.96
C PHE A 75 12.97 2.11 -2.49
N LEU A 76 12.11 1.71 -1.55
CA LEU A 76 12.31 1.96 -0.12
C LEU A 76 13.62 1.33 0.38
N GLU A 77 13.96 0.14 -0.12
CA GLU A 77 15.21 -0.54 0.19
C GLU A 77 16.45 0.29 -0.20
N GLU A 78 16.39 0.89 -1.39
CA GLU A 78 17.46 1.72 -1.93
C GLU A 78 17.56 3.09 -1.22
N GLN A 79 16.47 3.58 -0.65
CA GLN A 79 16.46 4.81 0.17
C GLN A 79 16.92 4.58 1.62
N GLY A 80 17.04 3.32 2.06
CA GLY A 80 17.38 2.97 3.44
C GLY A 80 16.18 2.93 4.40
N ASP A 81 14.95 3.03 3.89
CA ASP A 81 13.70 3.02 4.67
C ASP A 81 13.23 1.58 4.99
N PHE A 82 14.10 0.77 5.59
CA PHE A 82 13.80 -0.62 5.95
C PHE A 82 13.20 -0.80 7.35
N ASP A 83 13.46 0.11 8.28
CA ASP A 83 13.17 -0.08 9.71
C ASP A 83 11.71 0.22 10.12
N TYR A 84 10.88 0.72 9.20
CA TYR A 84 9.50 1.11 9.49
C TYR A 84 8.43 0.23 8.84
N LEU A 85 8.82 -0.90 8.25
CA LEU A 85 7.88 -1.85 7.65
C LEU A 85 7.30 -2.76 8.74
N ASN A 86 6.58 -2.16 9.70
CA ASN A 86 5.88 -2.78 10.82
C ASN A 86 6.66 -3.91 11.51
N ASP A 87 7.50 -3.56 12.50
CA ASP A 87 7.79 -4.45 13.62
C ASP A 87 6.45 -4.83 14.25
N VAL A 88 5.94 -6.02 13.91
CA VAL A 88 4.85 -6.67 14.63
C VAL A 88 5.51 -7.47 15.75
N ASP A 89 5.69 -6.81 16.90
CA ASP A 89 5.91 -7.47 18.20
C ASP A 89 4.65 -8.26 18.62
#